data_AF-A0A7C8DRJ0-F1
#
_entry.id   AF-A0A7C8DRJ0-F1
#
_cell.length_a   1.000
_cell.length_b   1.000
_cell.length_c   1.000
_cell.angle_alpha   90.00
_cell.angle_beta   90.00
_cell.angle_gamma   90.00
#
_symmetry.space_group_name_H-M   'P 1'
#
loop_
_entity.id
_entity.type
_entity.pdbx_description
1 polymer ?
#
loop_
_entity_poly.entity_id
_entity_poly.type
_entity_poly.pdbx_seq_one_letter_code
_entity_poly.pdbx_strand_id
1 'polypeptide(L)'
;MAELCYPPIQIDSVLDDPSLVQRLVETNAPYAPVQRYFADDAEFQATAGEESRAKPMFIAPVFRGDWAYNKPLIEGVEPLLQHEGFTQAAREIFGADIVRPFSVYSNLTWQLPFSQGPGHIDVPEFRGINRTEYPIWLLTTMNHSRLFEAERIQIATTVAWFYQGSDGGFDYWPNGKDAAPKSHEGHIFNTAVVGDNDRMFHRVRPTGQTDKGLISGLSPDAKLTHQSGSTWTIEDEGRTRAEFDYAELRISISWKAYAFKDVAEERSFVEHESDMSIDEVWRRFAGDLKRRGIAADVPAEPVRDPEWIALLSSTYVEEPSVQPVAA
;
A
#
# COMPACT_ATOMS: atom_id res chain seq x y z
N MET A 1 6.97 -18.80 15.22
CA MET A 1 7.68 -17.56 15.57
C MET A 1 6.62 -16.55 15.94
N ALA A 2 6.79 -15.73 16.97
CA ALA A 2 5.88 -14.60 17.18
C ALA A 2 5.94 -13.72 15.93
N GLU A 3 4.78 -13.28 15.41
CA GLU A 3 4.78 -12.35 14.29
C GLU A 3 5.51 -11.06 14.70
N LEU A 4 6.50 -10.67 13.90
CA LEU A 4 7.26 -9.44 14.04
C LEU A 4 6.38 -8.29 13.52
N CYS A 5 5.33 -7.94 14.25
CA CYS A 5 4.49 -6.77 13.99
C CYS A 5 4.73 -5.74 15.08
N TYR A 6 5.25 -4.58 14.69
CA TYR A 6 5.36 -3.45 15.61
C TYR A 6 3.95 -2.87 15.87
N PRO A 7 3.60 -2.53 17.12
CA PRO A 7 2.32 -1.90 17.41
C PRO A 7 2.19 -0.59 16.62
N PRO A 8 1.10 -0.38 15.87
CA PRO A 8 0.89 0.86 15.15
C PRO A 8 0.54 2.00 16.12
N ILE A 9 0.82 3.22 15.70
CA ILE A 9 0.51 4.46 16.43
C ILE A 9 -0.65 5.17 15.73
N GLN A 10 -1.66 5.56 16.51
CA GLN A 10 -2.77 6.39 16.04
C GLN A 10 -2.47 7.87 16.29
N ILE A 11 -2.86 8.71 15.34
CA ILE A 11 -2.78 10.17 15.42
C ILE A 11 -4.18 10.72 15.28
N ASP A 12 -4.66 11.41 16.31
CA ASP A 12 -6.04 11.92 16.40
C ASP A 12 -6.27 13.22 15.61
N SER A 13 -5.20 13.96 15.30
CA SER A 13 -5.25 15.18 14.50
C SER A 13 -3.98 15.31 13.67
N VAL A 14 -4.11 15.25 12.36
CA VAL A 14 -2.98 15.33 11.42
C VAL A 14 -2.63 16.78 11.12
N LEU A 15 -3.56 17.54 10.55
CA LEU A 15 -3.33 18.93 10.15
C LEU A 15 -4.14 19.90 11.00
N ASP A 16 -3.54 21.03 11.36
CA ASP A 16 -4.28 22.17 11.94
C ASP A 16 -5.27 22.75 10.92
N ASP A 17 -4.89 22.80 9.64
CA ASP A 17 -5.76 23.17 8.52
C ASP A 17 -5.99 21.96 7.59
N PRO A 18 -7.01 21.12 7.84
CA PRO A 18 -7.31 19.99 6.98
C PRO A 18 -7.84 20.40 5.60
N SER A 19 -8.26 21.66 5.41
CA SER A 19 -8.69 22.15 4.08
C SER A 19 -7.53 22.25 3.09
N LEU A 20 -6.27 22.15 3.55
CA LEU A 20 -5.11 21.96 2.69
C LEU A 20 -5.30 20.77 1.74
N VAL A 21 -5.76 19.63 2.25
CA VAL A 21 -5.90 18.40 1.44
C VAL A 21 -6.97 18.58 0.38
N GLN A 22 -8.08 19.24 0.70
CA GLN A 22 -9.09 19.59 -0.28
C GLN A 22 -8.48 20.43 -1.42
N ARG A 23 -7.75 21.51 -1.08
CA ARG A 23 -7.11 22.37 -2.09
C ARG A 23 -6.11 21.62 -2.97
N LEU A 24 -5.30 20.74 -2.38
CA LEU A 24 -4.34 19.92 -3.12
C LEU A 24 -5.06 18.96 -4.07
N VAL A 25 -6.14 18.33 -3.62
CA VAL A 25 -6.93 17.41 -4.44
C VAL A 25 -7.61 18.13 -5.61
N GLU A 26 -8.26 19.26 -5.35
CA GLU A 26 -8.95 20.05 -6.38
C GLU A 26 -7.97 20.62 -7.42
N THR A 27 -6.85 21.19 -6.98
CA THR A 27 -5.87 21.86 -7.87
C THR A 27 -5.13 20.89 -8.77
N ASN A 28 -4.94 19.64 -8.34
CA ASN A 28 -4.12 18.65 -9.04
C ASN A 28 -4.96 17.58 -9.77
N ALA A 29 -6.27 17.77 -9.87
CA ALA A 29 -7.10 17.00 -10.79
C ALA A 29 -6.70 17.29 -12.26
N PRO A 30 -6.88 16.34 -13.20
CA PRO A 30 -7.53 15.04 -13.03
C PRO A 30 -6.59 13.93 -12.52
N TYR A 31 -7.18 12.90 -11.89
CA TYR A 31 -6.48 11.71 -11.41
C TYR A 31 -6.79 10.48 -12.25
N ALA A 32 -5.81 9.58 -12.39
CA ALA A 32 -5.96 8.31 -13.12
C ALA A 32 -6.25 7.13 -12.17
N PRO A 33 -6.89 6.06 -12.65
CA PRO A 33 -7.09 4.83 -11.88
C PRO A 33 -5.76 4.23 -11.40
N VAL A 34 -5.75 3.66 -10.20
CA VAL A 34 -4.57 2.99 -9.62
C VAL A 34 -4.06 1.88 -10.52
N GLN A 35 -4.93 1.23 -11.31
CA GLN A 35 -4.56 0.12 -12.18
C GLN A 35 -3.55 0.51 -13.26
N ARG A 36 -3.46 1.80 -13.61
CA ARG A 36 -2.44 2.31 -14.54
C ARG A 36 -1.00 2.18 -14.01
N TYR A 37 -0.85 1.97 -12.71
CA TYR A 37 0.45 1.81 -12.06
C TYR A 37 0.98 0.37 -12.09
N PHE A 38 0.19 -0.61 -12.53
CA PHE A 38 0.65 -1.98 -12.73
C PHE A 38 1.08 -2.18 -14.19
N ALA A 39 2.24 -2.80 -14.40
CA ALA A 39 2.77 -3.13 -15.71
C ALA A 39 1.98 -4.25 -16.38
N ASP A 40 1.45 -5.20 -15.61
CA ASP A 40 0.65 -6.33 -16.10
C ASP A 40 -0.30 -6.92 -15.04
N ASP A 41 -1.10 -7.91 -15.45
CA ASP A 41 -2.02 -8.65 -14.58
C ASP A 41 -1.28 -9.35 -13.42
N ALA A 42 -0.07 -9.88 -13.64
CA ALA A 42 0.66 -10.60 -12.61
C ALA A 42 1.10 -9.65 -11.48
N GLU A 43 1.45 -8.41 -11.82
CA GLU A 43 1.77 -7.36 -10.85
C GLU A 43 0.55 -6.96 -10.02
N PHE A 44 -0.62 -6.78 -10.65
CA PHE A 44 -1.87 -6.55 -9.94
C PHE A 44 -2.21 -7.70 -8.99
N GLN A 45 -2.12 -8.95 -9.48
CA GLN A 45 -2.46 -10.15 -8.71
C GLN A 45 -1.49 -10.44 -7.55
N ALA A 46 -0.25 -9.94 -7.62
CA ALA A 46 0.71 -10.04 -6.51
C ALA A 46 0.30 -9.20 -5.29
N THR A 47 -0.45 -8.12 -5.51
CA THR A 47 -0.96 -7.22 -4.46
C THR A 47 -2.40 -7.55 -4.02
N ALA A 48 -3.08 -8.42 -4.76
CA ALA A 48 -4.45 -8.83 -4.48
C ALA A 48 -4.49 -10.17 -3.72
N GLY A 49 -5.48 -10.34 -2.84
CA GLY A 49 -5.70 -11.61 -2.14
C GLY A 49 -6.11 -12.76 -3.08
N GLU A 50 -6.01 -14.00 -2.60
CA GLU A 50 -6.14 -15.27 -3.33
C GLU A 50 -7.39 -15.35 -4.21
N GLU A 51 -8.54 -14.85 -3.75
CA GLU A 51 -9.80 -14.88 -4.52
C GLU A 51 -9.77 -14.04 -5.82
N SER A 52 -8.79 -13.14 -5.96
CA SER A 52 -8.63 -12.28 -7.13
C SER A 52 -7.78 -12.93 -8.24
N ARG A 53 -6.96 -13.95 -7.90
CA ARG A 53 -5.85 -14.52 -8.70
C ARG A 53 -6.22 -15.27 -9.99
N ALA A 54 -7.45 -15.12 -10.49
CA ALA A 54 -7.91 -15.80 -11.71
C ALA A 54 -8.94 -14.98 -12.53
N LYS A 55 -9.15 -13.70 -12.22
CA LYS A 55 -10.13 -12.84 -12.90
C LYS A 55 -9.42 -11.77 -13.75
N PRO A 56 -9.99 -11.36 -14.91
CA PRO A 56 -9.46 -10.24 -15.69
C PRO A 56 -9.32 -8.98 -14.83
N MET A 57 -8.34 -8.13 -15.12
CA MET A 57 -8.12 -6.88 -14.39
C MET A 57 -9.41 -6.04 -14.37
N PHE A 58 -9.95 -5.84 -13.18
CA PHE A 58 -11.07 -4.96 -12.94
C PHE A 58 -10.55 -3.57 -12.61
N ILE A 59 -10.86 -2.58 -13.46
CA ILE A 59 -10.55 -1.17 -13.18
C ILE A 59 -11.56 -0.65 -12.16
N ALA A 60 -11.20 -0.76 -10.88
CA ALA A 60 -11.96 -0.18 -9.78
C ALA A 60 -11.87 1.35 -9.80
N PRO A 61 -12.92 2.08 -9.36
CA PRO A 61 -12.94 3.55 -9.30
C PRO A 61 -12.12 4.09 -8.10
N VAL A 62 -10.87 3.63 -8.00
CA VAL A 62 -9.86 4.11 -7.05
C VAL A 62 -8.82 4.86 -7.88
N PHE A 63 -8.71 6.16 -7.65
CA PHE A 63 -7.83 7.05 -8.38
C PHE A 63 -6.65 7.46 -7.50
N ARG A 64 -5.51 7.78 -8.11
CA ARG A 64 -4.28 8.12 -7.38
C ARG A 64 -3.57 9.32 -7.97
N GLY A 65 -2.96 10.10 -7.07
CA GLY A 65 -2.00 11.14 -7.42
C GLY A 65 -0.72 11.02 -6.60
N ASP A 66 0.41 10.98 -7.29
CA ASP A 66 1.73 11.04 -6.67
C ASP A 66 2.10 12.49 -6.39
N TRP A 67 2.20 12.84 -5.11
CA TRP A 67 2.42 14.22 -4.69
C TRP A 67 3.87 14.48 -4.27
N ALA A 68 4.59 13.44 -3.83
CA ALA A 68 6.01 13.49 -3.58
C ALA A 68 6.67 12.13 -3.83
N TYR A 69 7.88 12.17 -4.42
CA TYR A 69 8.81 11.03 -4.46
C TYR A 69 10.25 11.54 -4.41
N ASN A 70 10.94 11.35 -3.28
CA ASN A 70 12.22 11.96 -2.87
C ASN A 70 12.26 13.50 -2.87
N LYS A 71 11.28 14.14 -3.51
CA LYS A 71 11.05 15.59 -3.60
C LYS A 71 9.56 15.86 -3.81
N PRO A 72 9.07 17.07 -3.49
CA PRO A 72 7.74 17.52 -3.91
C PRO A 72 7.55 17.39 -5.42
N LEU A 73 6.40 16.85 -5.85
CA LEU A 73 5.95 16.79 -7.24
C LEU A 73 4.82 17.77 -7.52
N ILE A 74 4.15 18.24 -6.47
CA ILE A 74 3.13 19.29 -6.52
C ILE A 74 3.48 20.39 -5.50
N GLU A 75 3.02 21.61 -5.75
CA GLU A 75 3.19 22.74 -4.85
C GLU A 75 2.33 22.59 -3.58
N GLY A 76 2.90 22.84 -2.40
CA GLY A 76 2.16 22.87 -1.13
C GLY A 76 2.00 21.52 -0.42
N VAL A 77 2.65 20.45 -0.91
CA VAL A 77 2.66 19.12 -0.25
C VAL A 77 3.59 19.08 0.97
N GLU A 78 4.48 20.06 1.14
CA GLU A 78 5.52 20.08 2.17
C GLU A 78 5.00 19.80 3.59
N PRO A 79 3.85 20.35 4.03
CA PRO A 79 3.31 20.05 5.37
C PRO A 79 2.99 18.55 5.59
N LEU A 80 2.66 17.81 4.53
CA LEU A 80 2.45 16.37 4.60
C LEU A 80 3.78 15.61 4.47
N LEU A 81 4.64 16.00 3.54
CA LEU A 81 5.92 15.32 3.30
C LEU A 81 6.86 15.43 4.51
N GLN A 82 6.93 16.60 5.14
CA GLN A 82 7.81 16.90 6.27
C GLN A 82 7.07 16.83 7.62
N HIS A 83 5.94 16.10 7.67
CA HIS A 83 5.10 16.05 8.85
C HIS A 83 5.87 15.47 10.06
N GLU A 84 6.04 16.31 11.10
CA GLU A 84 6.83 15.95 12.29
C GLU A 84 6.20 14.81 13.09
N GLY A 85 4.87 14.83 13.26
CA GLY A 85 4.13 13.75 13.94
C GLY A 85 4.32 12.37 13.30
N PHE A 86 4.24 12.27 11.96
CA PHE A 86 4.50 11.03 11.23
C PHE A 86 5.94 10.57 11.40
N THR A 87 6.89 11.51 11.32
CA THR A 87 8.32 11.25 11.53
C THR A 87 8.59 10.74 12.94
N GLN A 88 7.99 11.34 13.97
CA GLN A 88 8.13 10.92 15.36
C GLN A 88 7.54 9.53 15.60
N ALA A 89 6.33 9.27 15.09
CA ALA A 89 5.71 7.95 15.21
C ALA A 89 6.55 6.85 14.53
N ALA A 90 7.10 7.13 13.34
CA ALA A 90 8.02 6.21 12.66
C ALA A 90 9.28 5.91 13.49
N ARG A 91 9.86 6.94 14.14
CA ARG A 91 11.02 6.75 15.05
C ARG A 91 10.67 5.84 16.22
N GLU A 92 9.50 6.01 16.82
CA GLU A 92 9.05 5.21 17.96
C GLU A 92 8.80 3.74 17.58
N ILE A 93 8.10 3.50 16.46
CA ILE A 93 7.76 2.16 15.97
C ILE A 93 9.03 1.33 15.71
N PHE A 94 10.02 1.92 15.04
CA PHE A 94 11.22 1.20 14.61
C PHE A 94 12.43 1.38 15.55
N GLY A 95 12.35 2.26 16.55
CA GLY A 95 13.50 2.64 17.36
C GLY A 95 14.62 3.28 16.53
N ALA A 96 14.25 4.12 15.57
CA ALA A 96 15.15 4.67 14.55
C ALA A 96 15.73 6.04 14.93
N ASP A 97 17.05 6.21 14.82
CA ASP A 97 17.72 7.51 14.98
C ASP A 97 17.58 8.40 13.74
N ILE A 98 17.23 7.83 12.58
CA ILE A 98 17.08 8.57 11.33
C ILE A 98 15.80 8.13 10.63
N VAL A 99 14.94 9.10 10.30
CA VAL A 99 13.77 8.87 9.47
C VAL A 99 13.84 9.81 8.27
N ARG A 100 13.69 9.25 7.07
CA ARG A 100 13.77 9.95 5.78
C ARG A 100 12.45 9.81 5.02
N PRO A 101 11.56 10.81 5.10
CA PRO A 101 10.35 10.84 4.30
C PRO A 101 10.71 10.87 2.82
N PHE A 102 10.10 9.98 2.04
CA PHE A 102 10.40 9.90 0.61
C PHE A 102 9.17 9.86 -0.27
N SER A 103 7.97 9.54 0.23
CA SER A 103 6.80 9.50 -0.64
C SER A 103 5.54 10.03 0.04
N VAL A 104 4.74 10.75 -0.73
CA VAL A 104 3.35 11.12 -0.40
C VAL A 104 2.51 10.87 -1.64
N TYR A 105 1.44 10.09 -1.49
CA TYR A 105 0.45 9.90 -2.55
C TYR A 105 -0.96 9.90 -1.98
N SER A 106 -1.92 10.30 -2.80
CA SER A 106 -3.34 10.30 -2.48
C SER A 106 -4.03 9.10 -3.11
N ASN A 107 -5.01 8.53 -2.42
CA ASN A 107 -6.01 7.65 -3.01
C ASN A 107 -7.39 8.31 -2.84
N LEU A 108 -8.12 8.38 -3.94
CA LEU A 108 -9.41 9.05 -4.08
C LEU A 108 -10.44 8.02 -4.53
N THR A 109 -11.52 7.87 -3.78
CA THR A 109 -12.51 6.81 -4.04
C THR A 109 -13.91 7.33 -3.78
N TRP A 110 -14.83 7.13 -4.73
CA TRP A 110 -16.24 7.48 -4.53
C TRP A 110 -17.10 6.27 -4.14
N GLN A 111 -17.03 5.18 -4.91
CA GLN A 111 -17.80 3.96 -4.65
C GLN A 111 -16.90 2.72 -4.69
N LEU A 112 -16.73 2.09 -3.52
CA LEU A 112 -16.15 0.77 -3.40
C LEU A 112 -16.95 -0.01 -2.34
N PRO A 113 -18.15 -0.51 -2.69
CA PRO A 113 -19.11 -1.06 -1.73
C PRO A 113 -18.75 -2.47 -1.23
N PHE A 114 -17.47 -2.84 -1.29
CA PHE A 114 -16.95 -4.13 -0.83
C PHE A 114 -15.52 -3.93 -0.30
N SER A 115 -15.10 -4.83 0.58
CA SER A 115 -13.75 -4.80 1.14
C SER A 115 -12.73 -5.23 0.07
N GLN A 116 -11.52 -4.67 0.11
CA GLN A 116 -10.43 -5.08 -0.76
C GLN A 116 -9.82 -6.41 -0.29
N GLY A 117 -10.52 -7.51 -0.53
CA GLY A 117 -10.06 -8.86 -0.24
C GLY A 117 -9.85 -9.16 1.25
N PRO A 118 -9.11 -10.23 1.56
CA PRO A 118 -8.86 -10.70 2.93
C PRO A 118 -7.88 -9.82 3.73
N GLY A 119 -7.13 -8.94 3.05
CA GLY A 119 -6.05 -8.14 3.62
C GLY A 119 -4.72 -8.38 2.92
N HIS A 120 -3.89 -7.35 2.82
CA HIS A 120 -2.54 -7.42 2.24
C HIS A 120 -1.52 -6.73 3.16
N ILE A 121 -0.25 -6.98 2.88
CA ILE A 121 0.87 -6.15 3.36
C ILE A 121 1.38 -5.31 2.18
N ASP A 122 2.01 -4.18 2.50
CA ASP A 122 2.63 -3.34 1.50
C ASP A 122 3.82 -4.07 0.82
N VAL A 123 4.17 -3.58 -0.37
CA VAL A 123 5.34 -4.05 -1.11
C VAL A 123 6.61 -3.56 -0.41
N PRO A 124 7.46 -4.47 0.10
CA PRO A 124 8.65 -4.08 0.83
C PRO A 124 9.81 -3.70 -0.11
N GLU A 125 10.90 -3.27 0.51
CA GLU A 125 12.22 -3.14 -0.12
C GLU A 125 13.28 -3.92 0.67
N PHE A 126 14.27 -4.46 -0.04
CA PHE A 126 15.43 -5.14 0.55
C PHE A 126 16.72 -4.55 -0.02
N ARG A 127 17.83 -4.67 0.71
CA ARG A 127 19.17 -4.27 0.23
C ARG A 127 19.48 -4.92 -1.13
N GLY A 128 19.61 -4.11 -2.17
CA GLY A 128 19.87 -4.52 -3.55
C GLY A 128 18.67 -5.08 -4.33
N ILE A 129 17.50 -5.26 -3.71
CA ILE A 129 16.33 -5.88 -4.35
C ILE A 129 15.08 -5.04 -4.06
N ASN A 130 14.64 -4.27 -5.04
CA ASN A 130 13.50 -3.36 -4.91
C ASN A 130 12.61 -3.33 -6.17
N ARG A 131 11.51 -2.56 -6.08
CA ARG A 131 10.48 -2.50 -7.12
C ARG A 131 10.89 -1.77 -8.40
N THR A 132 12.03 -1.07 -8.44
CA THR A 132 12.49 -0.44 -9.69
C THR A 132 13.19 -1.43 -10.61
N GLU A 133 13.66 -2.56 -10.08
CA GLU A 133 14.39 -3.58 -10.84
C GLU A 133 13.70 -4.94 -10.87
N TYR A 134 12.93 -5.28 -9.82
CA TYR A 134 12.35 -6.62 -9.63
C TYR A 134 10.83 -6.57 -9.49
N PRO A 135 10.11 -7.63 -9.93
CA PRO A 135 8.66 -7.62 -9.92
C PRO A 135 8.08 -7.73 -8.51
N ILE A 136 6.88 -7.15 -8.32
CA ILE A 136 6.18 -7.12 -7.03
C ILE A 136 5.92 -8.51 -6.45
N TRP A 137 5.62 -9.51 -7.29
CA TRP A 137 5.39 -10.88 -6.82
C TRP A 137 6.60 -11.42 -6.05
N LEU A 138 7.82 -11.10 -6.51
CA LEU A 138 9.05 -11.55 -5.89
C LEU A 138 9.24 -10.87 -4.54
N LEU A 139 9.14 -9.53 -4.49
CA LEU A 139 9.29 -8.76 -3.27
C LEU A 139 8.29 -9.18 -2.20
N THR A 140 7.04 -9.40 -2.60
CA THR A 140 5.96 -9.89 -1.74
C THR A 140 6.30 -11.28 -1.19
N THR A 141 6.68 -12.22 -2.07
CA THR A 141 7.08 -13.58 -1.67
C THR A 141 8.27 -13.56 -0.71
N MET A 142 9.30 -12.75 -0.99
CA MET A 142 10.45 -12.55 -0.10
C MET A 142 9.99 -12.07 1.27
N ASN A 143 9.06 -11.11 1.32
CA ASN A 143 8.51 -10.59 2.57
C ASN A 143 7.83 -11.65 3.41
N HIS A 144 6.89 -12.39 2.82
CA HIS A 144 6.12 -13.40 3.52
C HIS A 144 7.00 -14.59 3.95
N SER A 145 8.04 -14.92 3.19
CA SER A 145 8.95 -16.02 3.53
C SER A 145 9.74 -15.82 4.83
N ARG A 146 9.93 -14.56 5.24
CA ARG A 146 10.81 -14.15 6.36
C ARG A 146 12.29 -14.55 6.21
N LEU A 147 12.72 -15.10 5.07
CA LEU A 147 14.09 -15.53 4.82
C LEU A 147 15.09 -14.37 4.63
N PHE A 148 14.57 -13.16 4.47
CA PHE A 148 15.32 -11.95 4.08
C PHE A 148 15.17 -10.82 5.11
N GLU A 149 14.80 -11.15 6.36
CA GLU A 149 14.52 -10.13 7.38
C GLU A 149 15.73 -9.25 7.70
N ALA A 150 16.92 -9.85 7.72
CA ALA A 150 18.15 -9.12 8.02
C ALA A 150 18.49 -8.07 6.94
N GLU A 151 17.97 -8.25 5.73
CA GLU A 151 18.23 -7.39 4.59
C GLU A 151 17.04 -6.51 4.21
N ARG A 152 15.90 -6.64 4.91
CA ARG A 152 14.73 -5.79 4.70
C ARG A 152 15.05 -4.34 5.11
N ILE A 153 14.65 -3.40 4.27
CA ILE A 153 14.66 -1.98 4.59
C ILE A 153 13.40 -1.66 5.39
N GLN A 154 13.56 -1.03 6.55
CA GLN A 154 12.42 -0.64 7.38
C GLN A 154 11.75 0.59 6.78
N ILE A 155 10.47 0.43 6.41
CA ILE A 155 9.64 1.50 5.85
C ILE A 155 8.45 1.71 6.76
N ALA A 156 8.33 2.93 7.29
CA ALA A 156 7.12 3.37 7.96
C ALA A 156 6.10 3.80 6.91
N THR A 157 4.87 3.30 7.02
CA THR A 157 3.73 3.80 6.26
C THR A 157 2.76 4.49 7.21
N THR A 158 2.35 5.70 6.86
CA THR A 158 1.20 6.38 7.46
C THR A 158 0.05 6.38 6.47
N VAL A 159 -1.15 6.02 6.92
CA VAL A 159 -2.39 6.28 6.20
C VAL A 159 -3.18 7.32 6.99
N ALA A 160 -3.46 8.47 6.37
CA ALA A 160 -4.24 9.57 6.93
C ALA A 160 -5.54 9.77 6.14
N TRP A 161 -6.65 10.08 6.81
CA TRP A 161 -7.96 10.20 6.15
C TRP A 161 -8.48 11.63 6.20
N PHE A 162 -9.00 12.10 5.06
CA PHE A 162 -9.65 13.40 4.91
C PHE A 162 -11.04 13.18 4.29
N TYR A 163 -11.82 12.35 4.98
CA TYR A 163 -13.15 11.95 4.57
C TYR A 163 -14.12 12.09 5.74
N GLN A 164 -15.24 12.76 5.51
CA GLN A 164 -16.24 13.02 6.54
C GLN A 164 -17.31 11.92 6.66
N GLY A 165 -17.35 10.98 5.72
CA GLY A 165 -18.24 9.82 5.81
C GLY A 165 -17.86 8.91 6.98
N SER A 166 -18.84 8.12 7.43
CA SER A 166 -18.68 7.18 8.54
C SER A 166 -18.10 5.82 8.13
N ASP A 167 -18.00 5.56 6.83
CA ASP A 167 -17.48 4.35 6.20
C ASP A 167 -16.06 4.60 5.62
N GLY A 168 -15.56 3.69 4.79
CA GLY A 168 -14.27 3.84 4.12
C GLY A 168 -13.08 3.76 5.08
N GLY A 169 -13.26 3.18 6.26
CA GLY A 169 -12.21 3.00 7.24
C GLY A 169 -11.10 2.03 6.82
N PHE A 170 -10.43 1.47 7.82
CA PHE A 170 -9.26 0.62 7.66
C PHE A 170 -9.30 -0.54 8.66
N ASP A 171 -9.28 -1.77 8.15
CA ASP A 171 -9.06 -2.94 8.99
C ASP A 171 -7.57 -3.27 9.00
N TYR A 172 -7.01 -3.59 10.16
CA TYR A 172 -5.60 -3.93 10.32
C TYR A 172 -5.36 -4.96 11.42
N TRP A 173 -4.27 -5.72 11.30
CA TRP A 173 -3.90 -6.82 12.18
C TRP A 173 -2.61 -6.52 12.95
N PRO A 174 -2.68 -5.71 14.02
CA PRO A 174 -1.48 -5.21 14.71
C PRO A 174 -0.75 -6.30 15.51
N ASN A 175 -1.46 -7.36 15.88
CA ASN A 175 -0.91 -8.50 16.63
C ASN A 175 -0.70 -9.73 15.74
N GLY A 176 -0.75 -9.51 14.42
CA GLY A 176 -0.51 -10.53 13.41
C GLY A 176 -1.75 -11.17 12.80
N LYS A 177 -1.52 -11.92 11.73
CA LYS A 177 -2.55 -12.42 10.78
C LYS A 177 -3.54 -13.40 11.42
N ASP A 178 -3.12 -14.07 12.49
CA ASP A 178 -3.92 -15.05 13.25
C ASP A 178 -4.61 -14.44 14.48
N ALA A 179 -4.41 -13.14 14.73
CA ALA A 179 -5.04 -12.41 15.82
C ALA A 179 -6.30 -11.65 15.36
N ALA A 180 -7.12 -11.22 16.31
CA ALA A 180 -8.29 -10.40 15.99
C ALA A 180 -7.87 -9.06 15.36
N PRO A 181 -8.52 -8.64 14.26
CA PRO A 181 -8.25 -7.35 13.64
C PRO A 181 -8.76 -6.19 14.52
N LYS A 182 -8.25 -5.00 14.23
CA LYS A 182 -8.80 -3.72 14.66
C LYS A 182 -9.35 -2.97 13.46
N SER A 183 -10.32 -2.10 13.71
CA SER A 183 -10.89 -1.23 12.68
C SER A 183 -10.76 0.23 13.08
N HIS A 184 -10.31 1.06 12.14
CA HIS A 184 -10.30 2.52 12.22
C HIS A 184 -11.40 3.06 11.30
N GLU A 185 -12.58 3.36 11.84
CA GLU A 185 -13.79 3.73 11.09
C GLU A 185 -14.68 4.70 11.88
N GLY A 186 -15.69 5.31 11.23
CA GLY A 186 -16.70 6.16 11.86
C GLY A 186 -16.29 7.63 11.89
N HIS A 187 -15.28 7.97 12.69
CA HIS A 187 -14.80 9.35 12.86
C HIS A 187 -13.34 9.45 12.47
N ILE A 188 -13.05 9.18 11.18
CA ILE A 188 -11.69 9.09 10.67
C ILE A 188 -11.16 10.41 10.08
N PHE A 189 -12.00 11.44 9.95
CA PHE A 189 -11.59 12.72 9.38
C PHE A 189 -10.40 13.34 10.15
N ASN A 190 -9.34 13.70 9.42
CA ASN A 190 -8.11 14.29 9.92
C ASN A 190 -7.37 13.43 10.96
N THR A 191 -7.52 12.12 10.88
CA THR A 191 -6.80 11.14 11.73
C THR A 191 -5.81 10.32 10.89
N ALA A 192 -4.87 9.64 11.53
CA ALA A 192 -3.96 8.72 10.85
C ALA A 192 -3.59 7.48 11.66
N VAL A 193 -3.13 6.44 10.95
CA VAL A 193 -2.50 5.24 11.51
C VAL A 193 -1.11 5.12 10.90
N VAL A 194 -0.09 5.02 11.75
CA VAL A 194 1.32 4.82 11.38
C VAL A 194 1.73 3.40 11.77
N GLY A 195 2.36 2.66 10.86
CA GLY A 195 2.76 1.27 11.10
C GLY A 195 3.85 0.76 10.17
N ASP A 196 4.36 -0.44 10.50
CA ASP A 196 5.15 -1.27 9.58
C ASP A 196 4.16 -2.02 8.66
N ASN A 197 3.65 -1.36 7.63
CA ASN A 197 2.67 -1.95 6.72
C ASN A 197 3.25 -3.08 5.85
N ASP A 198 4.58 -3.21 5.79
CA ASP A 198 5.27 -4.36 5.20
C ASP A 198 5.10 -5.63 6.08
N ARG A 199 4.53 -5.49 7.28
CA ARG A 199 4.30 -6.59 8.23
C ARG A 199 2.88 -6.66 8.72
N MET A 200 2.28 -5.50 8.99
CA MET A 200 0.92 -5.39 9.45
C MET A 200 -0.02 -5.57 8.27
N PHE A 201 -0.70 -6.73 8.24
CA PHE A 201 -1.80 -6.91 7.30
C PHE A 201 -2.84 -5.82 7.49
N HIS A 202 -3.42 -5.39 6.39
CA HIS A 202 -4.44 -4.37 6.38
C HIS A 202 -5.30 -4.39 5.11
N ARG A 203 -6.44 -3.71 5.15
CA ARG A 203 -7.29 -3.47 3.99
C ARG A 203 -8.13 -2.21 4.14
N VAL A 204 -8.54 -1.68 2.99
CA VAL A 204 -9.55 -0.63 2.89
C VAL A 204 -10.93 -1.24 3.14
N ARG A 205 -11.70 -0.62 4.04
CA ARG A 205 -13.09 -0.97 4.29
C ARG A 205 -14.00 -0.40 3.19
N PRO A 206 -15.20 -0.97 2.97
CA PRO A 206 -16.13 -0.49 1.98
C PRO A 206 -16.40 1.01 2.14
N THR A 207 -16.57 1.72 1.03
CA THR A 207 -16.95 3.14 1.02
C THR A 207 -18.01 3.41 -0.05
N GLY A 208 -18.88 4.36 0.24
CA GLY A 208 -19.95 4.79 -0.65
C GLY A 208 -21.29 4.14 -0.30
N GLN A 209 -22.26 4.35 -1.20
CA GLN A 209 -23.64 3.96 -0.98
C GLN A 209 -23.91 2.70 -1.80
N THR A 210 -24.22 1.59 -1.12
CA THR A 210 -24.40 0.29 -1.77
C THR A 210 -25.47 0.29 -2.86
N ASP A 211 -26.48 1.14 -2.74
CA ASP A 211 -27.56 1.32 -3.72
C ASP A 211 -27.14 2.07 -4.98
N LYS A 212 -26.15 2.98 -4.89
CA LYS A 212 -25.50 3.60 -6.07
C LYS A 212 -24.62 2.60 -6.82
N GLY A 213 -24.18 1.53 -6.15
CA GLY A 213 -23.44 0.42 -6.73
C GLY A 213 -22.01 0.78 -7.14
N LEU A 214 -21.30 -0.22 -7.67
CA LEU A 214 -19.95 -0.06 -8.19
C LEU A 214 -19.99 0.37 -9.67
N ILE A 215 -19.22 1.40 -10.04
CA ILE A 215 -19.02 1.71 -11.45
C ILE A 215 -18.21 0.58 -12.10
N SER A 216 -18.80 -0.08 -13.10
CA SER A 216 -18.16 -1.13 -13.88
C SER A 216 -17.74 -0.66 -15.28
N GLY A 217 -16.74 -1.32 -15.87
CA GLY A 217 -16.33 -1.08 -17.25
C GLY A 217 -15.69 0.28 -17.44
N LEU A 218 -14.84 0.69 -16.50
CA LEU A 218 -13.92 1.81 -16.69
C LEU A 218 -12.72 1.34 -17.51
N SER A 219 -12.24 2.19 -18.40
CA SER A 219 -10.96 2.00 -19.09
C SER A 219 -9.78 2.49 -18.22
N PRO A 220 -8.54 2.06 -18.50
CA PRO A 220 -7.34 2.65 -17.89
C PRO A 220 -7.16 4.17 -18.13
N ASP A 221 -7.88 4.73 -19.11
CA ASP A 221 -7.85 6.16 -19.45
C ASP A 221 -8.94 6.98 -18.73
N ALA A 222 -9.75 6.33 -17.88
CA ALA A 222 -10.71 7.02 -17.04
C ALA A 222 -10.03 8.10 -16.18
N LYS A 223 -10.79 9.14 -15.82
CA LYS A 223 -10.29 10.29 -15.05
C LYS A 223 -11.27 10.69 -13.98
N LEU A 224 -10.75 10.96 -12.79
CA LEU A 224 -11.48 11.67 -11.75
C LEU A 224 -11.15 13.15 -11.86
N THR A 225 -12.13 13.97 -12.21
CA THR A 225 -11.97 15.39 -12.54
C THR A 225 -12.74 16.25 -11.54
N HIS A 226 -12.10 17.30 -11.03
CA HIS A 226 -12.79 18.36 -10.30
C HIS A 226 -13.41 19.32 -11.32
N GLN A 227 -14.70 19.61 -11.17
CA GLN A 227 -15.41 20.52 -12.06
C GLN A 227 -15.39 21.94 -11.50
N SER A 228 -16.40 22.30 -10.72
CA SER A 228 -16.51 23.60 -10.07
C SER A 228 -17.25 23.45 -8.73
N GLY A 229 -16.95 24.34 -7.77
CA GLY A 229 -17.49 24.22 -6.42
C GLY A 229 -17.08 22.88 -5.80
N SER A 230 -18.05 22.13 -5.28
CA SER A 230 -17.85 20.81 -4.68
C SER A 230 -18.07 19.65 -5.66
N THR A 231 -18.32 19.92 -6.95
CA THR A 231 -18.70 18.86 -7.91
C THR A 231 -17.48 18.13 -8.48
N TRP A 232 -17.56 16.80 -8.45
CA TRP A 232 -16.59 15.88 -9.03
C TRP A 232 -17.26 14.97 -10.06
N THR A 233 -16.50 14.59 -11.10
CA THR A 233 -16.95 13.64 -12.12
C THR A 233 -15.94 12.54 -12.33
N ILE A 234 -16.43 11.36 -12.69
CA ILE A 234 -15.60 10.33 -13.32
C ILE A 234 -15.90 10.36 -14.82
N GLU A 235 -14.90 10.68 -15.61
CA GLU A 235 -14.96 10.76 -17.07
C GLU A 235 -14.24 9.57 -17.68
N ASP A 236 -14.83 8.93 -18.69
CA ASP A 236 -14.20 7.83 -19.41
C ASP A 236 -14.71 7.78 -20.83
N GLU A 237 -13.83 7.56 -21.80
CA GLU A 237 -14.14 7.50 -23.23
C GLU A 237 -15.02 8.68 -23.74
N GLY A 238 -14.79 9.88 -23.20
CA GLY A 238 -15.54 11.10 -23.55
C GLY A 238 -16.96 11.18 -22.97
N ARG A 239 -17.29 10.36 -21.97
CA ARG A 239 -18.60 10.37 -21.27
C ARG A 239 -18.41 10.58 -19.77
N THR A 240 -19.33 11.32 -19.15
CA THR A 240 -19.47 11.35 -17.69
C THR A 240 -20.09 10.04 -17.22
N ARG A 241 -19.31 9.25 -16.47
CA ARG A 241 -19.72 7.96 -15.89
C ARG A 241 -20.37 8.11 -14.52
N ALA A 242 -19.98 9.15 -13.79
CA ALA A 242 -20.57 9.52 -12.51
C ALA A 242 -20.35 11.01 -12.23
N GLU A 243 -21.24 11.58 -11.43
CA GLU A 243 -21.17 12.94 -10.90
C GLU A 243 -21.59 12.88 -9.42
N PHE A 244 -20.83 13.51 -8.53
CA PHE A 244 -21.03 13.48 -7.09
C PHE A 244 -20.38 14.68 -6.40
N ASP A 245 -20.72 14.89 -5.12
CA ASP A 245 -20.17 15.97 -4.30
C ASP A 245 -18.85 15.55 -3.63
N TYR A 246 -17.97 16.52 -3.33
CA TYR A 246 -16.74 16.34 -2.57
C TYR A 246 -16.96 15.60 -1.25
N ALA A 247 -18.10 15.82 -0.57
CA ALA A 247 -18.44 15.12 0.67
C ALA A 247 -18.57 13.59 0.47
N GLU A 248 -18.82 13.13 -0.76
CA GLU A 248 -18.86 11.71 -1.11
C GLU A 248 -17.50 11.14 -1.53
N LEU A 249 -16.48 11.99 -1.69
CA LEU A 249 -15.15 11.57 -2.11
C LEU A 249 -14.31 11.17 -0.89
N ARG A 250 -14.05 9.87 -0.75
CA ARG A 250 -13.11 9.35 0.23
C ARG A 250 -11.69 9.68 -0.19
N ILE A 251 -11.00 10.45 0.65
CA ILE A 251 -9.60 10.83 0.46
C ILE A 251 -8.76 10.18 1.56
N SER A 252 -7.76 9.40 1.15
CA SER A 252 -6.71 8.94 2.05
C SER A 252 -5.34 9.31 1.50
N ILE A 253 -4.47 9.82 2.35
CA ILE A 253 -3.08 10.13 2.04
C ILE A 253 -2.21 9.02 2.61
N SER A 254 -1.33 8.48 1.78
CA SER A 254 -0.28 7.58 2.20
C SER A 254 1.05 8.32 2.20
N TRP A 255 1.74 8.27 3.33
CA TRP A 255 3.08 8.83 3.51
C TRP A 255 4.04 7.69 3.83
N LYS A 256 5.23 7.70 3.24
CA LYS A 256 6.26 6.69 3.48
C LYS A 256 7.60 7.32 3.83
N ALA A 257 8.29 6.70 4.77
CA ALA A 257 9.65 7.06 5.15
C ALA A 257 10.52 5.84 5.41
N TYR A 258 11.78 5.92 5.01
CA TYR A 258 12.78 4.98 5.47
C TYR A 258 13.10 5.26 6.95
N ALA A 259 13.21 4.20 7.74
CA ALA A 259 13.63 4.26 9.13
C ALA A 259 14.98 3.53 9.26
N PHE A 260 16.00 4.25 9.69
CA PHE A 260 17.33 3.68 9.94
C PHE A 260 17.65 3.80 11.42
N LYS A 261 18.15 2.71 11.98
CA LYS A 261 18.62 2.62 13.35
C LYS A 261 19.69 3.68 13.64
N ASP A 262 20.63 3.88 12.72
CA ASP A 262 21.74 4.81 12.88
C ASP A 262 22.34 5.27 11.53
N VAL A 263 23.34 6.17 11.59
CA VAL A 263 24.04 6.71 10.41
C VAL A 263 24.76 5.63 9.61
N ALA A 264 25.24 4.56 10.26
CA ALA A 264 25.96 3.49 9.56
C ALA A 264 24.99 2.65 8.72
N GLU A 265 23.79 2.37 9.23
CA GLU A 265 22.74 1.72 8.45
C GLU A 265 22.25 2.59 7.29
N GLU A 266 22.00 3.89 7.51
CA GLU A 266 21.66 4.82 6.44
C GLU A 266 22.74 4.85 5.36
N ARG A 267 24.03 4.94 5.76
CA ARG A 267 25.14 4.94 4.82
C ARG A 267 25.22 3.63 4.04
N SER A 268 25.08 2.49 4.72
CA SER A 268 25.10 1.17 4.06
C SER A 268 24.01 1.07 3.00
N PHE A 269 22.82 1.62 3.25
CA PHE A 269 21.75 1.69 2.26
C PHE A 269 22.10 2.62 1.08
N VAL A 270 22.54 3.85 1.35
CA VAL A 270 22.83 4.85 0.31
C VAL A 270 24.03 4.46 -0.56
N GLU A 271 25.06 3.87 0.03
CA GLU A 271 26.29 3.46 -0.65
C GLU A 271 26.21 2.03 -1.20
N HIS A 272 25.05 1.37 -1.07
CA HIS A 272 24.84 -0.02 -1.50
C HIS A 272 25.87 -1.00 -0.88
N GLU A 273 26.28 -0.74 0.38
CA GLU A 273 27.17 -1.63 1.12
C GLU A 273 26.40 -2.89 1.52
N SER A 274 26.82 -4.05 1.03
CA SER A 274 26.23 -5.37 1.36
C SER A 274 24.85 -5.65 0.73
N ASP A 275 24.60 -5.14 -0.47
CA ASP A 275 23.43 -5.50 -1.26
C ASP A 275 23.37 -7.00 -1.58
N MET A 276 22.18 -7.58 -1.53
CA MET A 276 21.95 -8.95 -1.96
C MET A 276 21.91 -9.01 -3.49
N SER A 277 22.50 -10.06 -4.06
CA SER A 277 22.29 -10.40 -5.46
C SER A 277 20.99 -11.21 -5.63
N ILE A 278 20.45 -11.21 -6.84
CA ILE A 278 19.29 -12.04 -7.17
C ILE A 278 19.60 -13.55 -7.07
N ASP A 279 20.84 -13.97 -7.36
CA ASP A 279 21.28 -15.36 -7.20
C ASP A 279 21.23 -15.81 -5.74
N GLU A 280 21.56 -14.90 -4.82
CA GLU A 280 21.45 -15.14 -3.38
C GLU A 280 20.00 -15.42 -2.98
N VAL A 281 19.05 -14.65 -3.54
CA VAL A 281 17.61 -14.81 -3.30
C VAL A 281 17.16 -16.21 -3.71
N TRP A 282 17.49 -16.65 -4.93
CA TRP A 282 17.12 -17.98 -5.41
C TRP A 282 17.77 -19.10 -4.61
N ARG A 283 19.03 -18.94 -4.24
CA ARG A 283 19.74 -19.92 -3.40
C ARG A 283 19.09 -20.08 -2.04
N ARG A 284 18.62 -18.99 -1.41
CA ARG A 284 17.90 -19.05 -0.12
C ARG A 284 16.55 -19.74 -0.24
N PHE A 285 15.76 -19.41 -1.28
CA PHE A 285 14.49 -20.08 -1.53
C PHE A 285 14.66 -21.58 -1.79
N ALA A 286 15.58 -21.97 -2.69
CA ALA A 286 15.85 -23.38 -2.97
C ALA A 286 16.34 -24.13 -1.73
N GLY A 287 17.20 -23.49 -0.93
CA GLY A 287 17.65 -24.03 0.35
C GLY A 287 16.52 -24.25 1.35
N ASP A 288 15.55 -23.34 1.42
CA ASP A 288 14.40 -23.48 2.31
C ASP A 288 13.37 -24.52 1.81
N LEU A 289 13.06 -24.53 0.52
CA LEU A 289 12.22 -25.57 -0.11
C LEU A 289 12.78 -26.97 0.15
N LYS A 290 14.10 -27.16 -0.01
CA LYS A 290 14.77 -28.43 0.31
C LYS A 290 14.63 -28.80 1.78
N ARG A 291 14.77 -27.84 2.72
CA ARG A 291 14.56 -28.09 4.17
C ARG A 291 13.10 -28.48 4.47
N ARG A 292 12.14 -27.96 3.71
CA ARG A 292 10.72 -28.33 3.79
C ARG A 292 10.39 -29.66 3.10
N GLY A 293 11.37 -30.32 2.47
CA GLY A 293 11.16 -31.58 1.74
C GLY A 293 10.48 -31.40 0.38
N ILE A 294 10.42 -30.17 -0.13
CA ILE A 294 9.85 -29.85 -1.44
C ILE A 294 10.99 -29.94 -2.46
N ALA A 295 10.88 -30.90 -3.39
CA ALA A 295 11.84 -31.06 -4.47
C ALA A 295 11.53 -30.04 -5.57
N ALA A 296 12.43 -29.07 -5.76
CA ALA A 296 12.34 -28.10 -6.83
C ALA A 296 13.74 -27.63 -7.21
N ASP A 297 14.00 -27.59 -8.51
CA ASP A 297 15.21 -27.01 -9.08
C ASP A 297 14.91 -25.57 -9.50
N VAL A 298 15.85 -24.66 -9.25
CA VAL A 298 15.73 -23.26 -9.71
C VAL A 298 15.79 -23.27 -11.25
N PRO A 299 14.78 -22.75 -11.95
CA PRO A 299 14.79 -22.72 -13.41
C PRO A 299 15.82 -21.71 -13.95
N ALA A 300 16.06 -21.73 -15.26
CA ALA A 300 17.02 -20.81 -15.89
C ALA A 300 16.59 -19.34 -15.80
N GLU A 301 15.29 -19.05 -15.84
CA GLU A 301 14.71 -17.70 -15.77
C GLU A 301 13.64 -17.61 -14.66
N PRO A 302 14.02 -17.68 -13.37
CA PRO A 302 13.07 -17.80 -12.26
C PRO A 302 12.08 -16.63 -12.16
N VAL A 303 12.48 -15.45 -12.61
CA VAL A 303 11.65 -14.24 -12.56
C VAL A 303 10.38 -14.37 -13.41
N ARG A 304 10.43 -15.22 -14.46
CA ARG A 304 9.38 -15.35 -15.48
C ARG A 304 8.81 -16.76 -15.58
N ASP A 305 9.31 -17.69 -14.79
CA ASP A 305 8.88 -19.08 -14.83
C ASP A 305 7.57 -19.27 -14.03
N PRO A 306 6.45 -19.61 -14.70
CA PRO A 306 5.14 -19.64 -14.06
C PRO A 306 5.01 -20.75 -13.01
N GLU A 307 5.69 -21.90 -13.19
CA GLU A 307 5.66 -23.01 -12.24
C GLU A 307 6.41 -22.65 -10.97
N TRP A 308 7.57 -22.00 -11.12
CA TRP A 308 8.36 -21.48 -10.02
C TRP A 308 7.63 -20.40 -9.23
N ILE A 309 7.02 -19.43 -9.92
CA ILE A 309 6.21 -18.37 -9.29
C ILE A 309 5.06 -18.98 -8.48
N ALA A 310 4.32 -19.92 -9.08
CA ALA A 310 3.21 -20.59 -8.40
C ALA A 310 3.67 -21.41 -7.18
N LEU A 311 4.80 -22.11 -7.31
CA LEU A 311 5.40 -22.86 -6.21
C LEU A 311 5.77 -21.96 -5.04
N LEU A 312 6.50 -20.87 -5.30
CA LEU A 312 6.91 -19.94 -4.24
C LEU A 312 5.69 -19.24 -3.62
N SER A 313 4.75 -18.78 -4.45
CA SER A 313 3.54 -18.13 -3.97
C SER A 313 2.73 -19.03 -3.02
N SER A 314 2.44 -20.27 -3.44
CA SER A 314 1.71 -21.24 -2.61
C SER A 314 2.46 -21.71 -1.36
N THR A 315 3.80 -21.60 -1.36
CA THR A 315 4.63 -22.01 -0.21
C THR A 315 4.74 -20.91 0.85
N TYR A 316 4.82 -19.65 0.41
CA TYR A 316 5.23 -18.55 1.28
C TYR A 316 4.18 -17.47 1.47
N VAL A 317 3.33 -17.17 0.48
CA VAL A 317 2.40 -16.04 0.59
C VAL A 317 1.28 -16.41 1.56
N GLU A 318 1.03 -15.50 2.51
CA GLU A 318 0.07 -15.70 3.59
C GLU A 318 -1.02 -14.63 3.55
N GLU A 319 -2.16 -14.93 4.15
CA GLU A 319 -3.27 -14.01 4.36
C GLU A 319 -3.73 -14.04 5.82
N PRO A 320 -4.48 -13.03 6.29
CA PRO A 320 -5.09 -13.06 7.60
C PRO A 320 -6.09 -14.20 7.73
N SER A 321 -5.87 -15.08 8.71
CA SER A 321 -6.74 -16.23 8.97
C SER A 321 -7.99 -15.85 9.77
N VAL A 322 -7.92 -14.74 10.53
CA VAL A 322 -9.05 -14.18 11.27
C VAL A 322 -9.56 -12.94 10.55
N GLN A 323 -10.75 -13.05 9.96
CA GLN A 323 -11.38 -11.95 9.25
C GLN A 323 -12.21 -11.06 10.18
N PRO A 324 -12.33 -9.74 9.92
CA PRO A 324 -13.21 -8.84 10.65
C PRO A 324 -14.65 -9.34 10.55
N VAL A 325 -15.42 -9.21 11.63
CA VAL A 325 -16.85 -9.48 11.60
C VAL A 325 -17.48 -8.53 10.59
N ALA A 326 -18.29 -9.06 9.67
CA ALA A 326 -19.03 -8.24 8.71
C ALA A 326 -19.88 -7.22 9.48
N ALA A 327 -19.73 -5.94 9.13
CA ALA A 327 -20.54 -4.86 9.68
C ALA A 327 -21.98 -4.94 9.19
#